data_AF-A0A9P0GC78-F1
#
_entry.id   AF-A0A9P0GC78-F1
#
_cell.length_a   1.000
_cell.length_b   1.000
_cell.length_c   1.000
_cell.angle_alpha   90.00
_cell.angle_beta   90.00
_cell.angle_gamma   90.00
#
_symmetry.space_group_name_H-M   'P 1'
#
loop_
_entity.id
_entity.type
_entity.pdbx_description
1 polymer ?
#
loop_
_entity_poly.entity_id
_entity_poly.type
_entity_poly.pdbx_seq_one_letter_code
_entity_poly.pdbx_strand_id
1 'polypeptide(L)'
;MSDVRLKVRLSKKILSKIKNLPPTTEAFKLHVKRCHFHACTWNAEASSFSPSLNPIDYGWAKNKATHSLVPIQLLSNKKLTPPKLLKSLRCSCSSEESCSIARCSCTHVGLPCN
;
A
#
# COMPACT_ATOMS: atom_id res chain seq x y z
N MET A 1 -8.28 27.26 -2.85
CA MET A 1 -8.02 25.81 -3.04
C MET A 1 -8.29 25.14 -1.71
N SER A 2 -9.46 24.50 -1.58
CA SER A 2 -10.08 24.13 -0.30
C SER A 2 -9.40 22.92 0.34
N ASP A 3 -8.95 23.08 1.58
CA ASP A 3 -8.43 22.01 2.44
C ASP A 3 -9.49 20.93 2.69
N VAL A 4 -9.40 19.82 1.97
CA VAL A 4 -10.19 18.62 2.27
C VAL A 4 -9.55 17.93 3.48
N ARG A 5 -9.91 18.38 4.69
CA ARG A 5 -9.61 17.64 5.92
C ARG A 5 -10.44 16.35 5.95
N LEU A 6 -9.81 15.25 5.57
CA LEU A 6 -10.34 13.91 5.79
C LEU A 6 -10.49 13.67 7.31
N LYS A 7 -11.70 13.86 7.84
CA LYS A 7 -12.07 13.45 9.21
C LYS A 7 -12.18 11.93 9.25
N VAL A 8 -11.06 11.25 9.47
CA VAL A 8 -11.06 9.83 9.83
C VAL A 8 -11.64 9.73 11.24
N ARG A 9 -12.86 9.19 11.38
CA ARG A 9 -13.44 8.82 12.68
C ARG A 9 -12.61 7.67 13.25
N LEU A 10 -11.67 7.96 14.14
CA LEU A 10 -11.00 6.95 14.97
C LEU A 10 -11.97 6.51 16.08
N SER A 11 -12.99 5.73 15.73
CA SER A 11 -13.87 5.12 16.73
C SER A 11 -13.13 3.97 17.44
N LYS A 12 -12.91 4.15 18.75
CA LYS A 12 -12.81 3.12 19.80
C LYS A 12 -11.74 2.02 19.56
N LYS A 13 -10.52 2.24 20.07
CA LYS A 13 -9.40 1.26 20.25
C LYS A 13 -9.52 0.00 19.37
N ILE A 14 -9.57 0.17 18.06
CA ILE A 14 -9.45 -0.96 17.15
C ILE A 14 -7.97 -1.30 17.16
N LEU A 15 -7.64 -2.45 17.76
CA LEU A 15 -6.43 -3.21 17.46
C LEU A 15 -6.37 -3.35 15.94
N SER A 16 -5.75 -2.37 15.28
CA SER A 16 -5.79 -2.28 13.84
C SER A 16 -4.91 -3.42 13.36
N LYS A 17 -5.52 -4.42 12.73
CA LYS A 17 -4.75 -5.36 11.93
C LYS A 17 -3.94 -4.50 10.93
N ILE A 18 -2.71 -4.87 10.63
CA ILE A 18 -1.82 -4.09 9.75
C ILE A 18 -2.51 -3.73 8.42
N LYS A 19 -3.34 -4.65 7.90
CA LYS A 19 -4.18 -4.46 6.71
C LYS A 19 -5.23 -3.34 6.79
N ASN A 20 -5.55 -2.85 7.98
CA ASN A 20 -6.51 -1.77 8.22
C ASN A 20 -5.81 -0.41 8.37
N LEU A 21 -4.47 -0.37 8.29
CA LEU A 21 -3.77 0.90 8.26
C LEU A 21 -4.16 1.67 7.00
N PRO A 22 -4.42 2.98 7.10
CA PRO A 22 -4.60 3.79 5.90
C PRO A 22 -3.34 3.70 5.04
N PRO A 23 -3.48 3.75 3.69
CA PRO A 23 -2.32 3.78 2.81
C PRO A 23 -1.46 5.00 3.12
N THR A 24 -0.14 4.85 3.01
CA THR A 24 0.74 6.02 3.08
C THR A 24 0.44 6.98 1.93
N THR A 25 0.76 8.26 2.10
CA THR A 25 0.64 9.26 1.03
C THR A 25 1.34 8.82 -0.26
N GLU A 26 2.45 8.13 -0.13
CA GLU A 26 3.23 7.63 -1.27
C GLU A 26 2.55 6.42 -1.95
N ALA A 27 1.96 5.49 -1.17
CA ALA A 27 1.16 4.39 -1.70
C ALA A 27 -0.04 4.95 -2.48
N PHE A 28 -0.69 5.96 -1.91
CA PHE A 28 -1.83 6.63 -2.53
C PHE A 28 -1.43 7.30 -3.85
N LYS A 29 -0.33 8.06 -3.89
CA LYS A 29 0.18 8.67 -5.14
C LYS A 29 0.43 7.64 -6.23
N LEU A 30 1.09 6.52 -5.90
CA LEU A 30 1.34 5.45 -6.86
C LEU A 30 0.04 4.78 -7.34
N HIS A 31 -0.94 4.61 -6.45
CA HIS A 31 -2.25 4.08 -6.81
C HIS A 31 -2.97 5.00 -7.80
N VAL A 32 -3.04 6.31 -7.52
CA VAL A 32 -3.64 7.31 -8.41
C VAL A 32 -2.99 7.29 -9.79
N LYS A 33 -1.65 7.24 -9.84
CA LYS A 33 -0.90 7.12 -11.11
C LYS A 33 -1.31 5.89 -11.91
N ARG A 34 -1.38 4.71 -11.30
CA ARG A 34 -1.77 3.47 -11.99
C ARG A 34 -3.22 3.52 -12.46
N CYS A 35 -4.14 4.04 -11.64
CA CYS A 35 -5.53 4.22 -12.04
C CYS A 35 -5.65 5.16 -13.24
N HIS A 36 -4.90 6.26 -13.26
CA HIS A 36 -4.88 7.17 -14.40
C HIS A 36 -4.36 6.48 -15.67
N PHE A 37 -3.28 5.71 -15.57
CA PHE A 37 -2.77 4.92 -16.70
C PHE A 37 -3.85 4.00 -17.27
N HIS A 38 -4.51 3.21 -16.43
CA HIS A 38 -5.58 2.31 -16.88
C HIS A 38 -6.76 3.05 -17.50
N ALA A 39 -7.20 4.15 -16.88
CA ALA A 39 -8.29 4.97 -17.42
C ALA A 39 -7.95 5.51 -18.81
N CYS A 40 -6.72 6.00 -19.02
CA CYS A 40 -6.27 6.45 -20.32
C CYS A 40 -6.16 5.31 -21.34
N THR A 41 -5.69 4.12 -20.93
CA THR A 41 -5.65 2.94 -21.80
C THR A 41 -7.05 2.54 -22.25
N TRP A 42 -8.02 2.45 -21.32
CA TRP A 42 -9.41 2.12 -21.68
C TRP A 42 -10.05 3.19 -22.56
N ASN A 43 -9.79 4.46 -22.29
CA ASN A 43 -10.28 5.54 -23.13
C ASN A 43 -9.67 5.48 -24.54
N ALA A 44 -8.40 5.07 -24.66
CA ALA A 44 -7.71 4.87 -25.93
C ALA A 44 -8.16 3.62 -26.70
N GLU A 45 -8.75 2.63 -26.03
CA GLU A 45 -9.41 1.52 -26.70
C GLU A 45 -10.80 1.93 -27.19
N ALA A 46 -11.52 2.75 -26.41
CA ALA A 46 -12.84 3.26 -26.76
C ALA A 46 -12.80 4.36 -27.85
N SER A 47 -11.70 5.09 -27.98
CA SER A 47 -11.48 6.12 -28.98
C SER A 47 -10.36 5.70 -29.93
N SER A 48 -10.40 6.05 -31.22
CA SER A 48 -9.30 5.72 -32.16
C SER A 48 -8.00 6.51 -31.90
N PHE A 49 -7.82 7.06 -30.69
CA PHE A 49 -6.69 7.85 -30.27
C PHE A 49 -5.84 7.08 -29.26
N SER A 50 -4.60 6.77 -29.61
CA SER A 50 -3.65 6.09 -28.73
C SER A 50 -2.68 7.09 -28.10
N PRO A 51 -2.82 7.40 -26.80
CA PRO A 51 -1.87 8.26 -26.10
C PRO A 51 -0.57 7.47 -25.87
N SER A 52 0.57 8.09 -26.19
CA SER A 52 1.89 7.53 -25.89
C SER A 52 2.16 7.64 -24.39
N LEU A 53 1.71 6.64 -23.62
CA LEU A 53 1.92 6.56 -22.18
C LEU A 53 2.95 5.49 -21.86
N ASN A 54 4.03 5.89 -21.18
CA ASN A 54 5.02 4.95 -20.69
C ASN A 54 4.62 4.44 -19.29
N PRO A 55 4.36 3.14 -19.09
CA PRO A 55 3.92 2.59 -17.81
C PRO A 55 4.89 2.86 -16.66
N ILE A 56 6.18 3.07 -16.95
CA ILE A 56 7.20 3.36 -15.93
C ILE A 56 6.88 4.66 -15.17
N ASP A 57 6.37 5.68 -15.86
CA ASP A 57 6.03 6.98 -15.26
C ASP A 57 4.81 6.90 -14.31
N TYR A 58 4.03 5.83 -14.48
CA TYR A 58 2.80 5.56 -13.76
C TYR A 58 2.93 4.52 -12.64
N GLY A 59 4.16 4.23 -12.20
CA GLY A 59 4.39 3.37 -11.03
C GLY A 59 4.43 1.88 -11.34
N TRP A 60 4.83 1.52 -12.56
CA TRP A 60 5.14 0.15 -12.98
C TRP A 60 6.65 -0.01 -13.18
N ALA A 61 7.16 -1.20 -12.89
CA ALA A 61 8.51 -1.61 -13.25
C ALA A 61 8.44 -2.75 -14.26
N LYS A 62 9.40 -2.80 -15.18
CA LYS A 62 9.54 -3.92 -16.11
C LYS A 62 10.31 -5.03 -15.41
N ASN A 63 9.68 -6.20 -15.24
CA ASN A 63 10.37 -7.40 -14.83
C ASN A 63 11.10 -7.96 -16.05
N LYS A 64 12.44 -7.93 -16.03
CA LYS A 64 13.29 -8.39 -17.13
C LYS A 64 13.21 -9.90 -17.35
N ALA A 65 12.93 -10.69 -16.31
CA ALA A 65 12.89 -12.15 -16.41
C ALA A 65 11.58 -12.64 -17.03
N THR A 66 10.46 -12.01 -16.67
CA THR A 66 9.12 -12.42 -17.12
C THR A 66 8.56 -11.54 -18.24
N HIS A 67 9.30 -10.50 -18.65
CA HIS A 67 8.86 -9.47 -19.60
C HIS A 67 7.51 -8.82 -19.24
N SER A 68 7.12 -8.85 -17.96
CA SER A 68 5.85 -8.33 -17.47
C SER A 68 6.01 -7.00 -16.74
N LEU A 69 4.92 -6.23 -16.67
CA LEU A 69 4.84 -5.05 -15.82
C LEU A 69 4.45 -5.49 -14.41
N VAL A 70 5.27 -5.13 -13.43
CA VAL A 70 5.00 -5.36 -12.01
C VAL A 70 4.79 -4.00 -11.32
N PRO A 71 3.81 -3.87 -10.42
CA PRO A 71 3.58 -2.61 -9.74
C PRO A 71 4.78 -2.30 -8.83
N ILE A 72 5.27 -1.07 -8.88
CA ILE A 72 6.31 -0.62 -7.96
C ILE A 72 5.70 -0.64 -6.55
N GLN A 73 6.25 -1.54 -5.72
CA GLN A 73 6.01 -1.53 -4.29
C GLN A 73 6.79 -0.36 -3.68
N LEU A 74 6.21 0.29 -2.68
CA LEU A 74 6.94 1.31 -1.93
C LEU A 74 8.26 0.72 -1.43
N LEU A 75 9.37 1.40 -1.72
CA LEU A 75 10.69 1.02 -1.23
C LEU A 75 10.61 0.69 0.26
N SER A 76 11.05 -0.52 0.65
CA SER A 76 11.00 -1.07 2.01
C SER A 76 11.58 -0.15 3.10
N ASN A 77 12.36 0.86 2.72
CA ASN A 77 13.03 1.77 3.64
C ASN A 77 12.13 2.90 4.16
N LYS A 78 10.92 3.11 3.61
CA LYS A 78 9.96 4.07 4.20
C LYS A 78 9.08 3.36 5.22
N LYS A 79 9.10 3.86 6.47
CA LYS A 79 8.22 3.38 7.54
C LYS A 79 6.76 3.49 7.09
N LEU A 80 6.08 2.34 6.96
CA LEU A 80 4.69 2.22 6.47
C LEU A 80 3.68 3.03 7.29
N THR A 81 4.03 3.40 8.52
CA THR A 81 3.17 4.23 9.35
C THR A 81 4.01 4.95 10.42
N PRO A 82 3.53 6.07 10.98
CA PRO A 82 4.21 6.77 12.08
C PRO A 82 4.57 5.82 13.23
N PRO A 83 5.74 5.97 13.87
CA PRO A 83 6.19 5.07 14.94
C PRO A 83 5.20 4.92 16.10
N LYS A 84 4.41 5.96 16.39
CA LYS A 84 3.38 5.93 17.44
C LYS A 84 2.23 4.97 17.10
N LEU A 85 1.85 4.86 15.83
CA LEU A 85 0.82 3.92 15.38
C LEU A 85 1.37 2.49 15.34
N LEU A 86 2.64 2.30 14.96
CA LEU A 86 3.30 0.99 15.02
C LEU A 86 3.26 0.37 16.42
N LYS A 87 3.44 1.19 17.48
CA LYS A 87 3.35 0.74 18.88
C LYS A 87 1.95 0.29 19.31
N SER A 88 0.91 0.65 18.55
CA SER A 88 -0.48 0.30 18.86
C SER A 88 -0.97 -0.91 18.06
N LEU A 89 -0.19 -1.41 17.11
CA LEU A 89 -0.50 -2.61 16.33
C LEU A 89 -0.13 -3.82 17.18
N ARG A 90 -1.09 -4.73 17.37
CA ARG A 90 -0.79 -6.05 17.95
C ARG A 90 -1.35 -7.14 17.05
N CYS A 91 -0.68 -8.29 17.07
CA CYS A 91 -1.23 -9.52 16.52
C CYS A 91 -2.39 -10.01 17.41
N SER A 92 -3.26 -10.83 16.83
CA SER A 92 -4.29 -11.57 17.58
C SER A 92 -3.83 -12.98 17.92
N CYS A 93 -2.52 -13.17 18.13
CA CYS A 93 -1.93 -14.43 18.53
C CYS A 93 -2.40 -14.78 19.96
N SER A 94 -2.94 -15.98 20.15
CA SER A 94 -3.55 -16.40 21.43
C SER A 94 -2.53 -16.93 22.45
N SER A 95 -1.32 -17.33 22.00
CA SER A 95 -0.24 -17.78 22.88
C SER A 95 1.04 -16.97 22.64
N GLU A 96 1.84 -16.76 23.68
CA GLU A 96 3.13 -16.08 23.58
C GLU A 96 4.07 -16.80 22.59
N GLU A 97 4.02 -18.14 22.57
CA GLU A 97 4.79 -18.98 21.64
C GLU A 97 4.35 -18.79 20.18
N SER A 98 3.08 -18.45 19.91
CA SER A 98 2.58 -18.28 18.53
C SER A 98 3.10 -17.00 17.84
N CYS A 99 3.67 -16.06 18.59
CA CYS A 99 4.38 -14.90 18.03
C CYS A 99 5.75 -15.25 17.42
N SER A 100 6.30 -16.44 17.69
CA SER A 100 7.60 -16.87 17.16
C SER A 100 7.53 -17.52 15.77
N ILE A 101 6.33 -17.92 15.35
CA ILE A 101 6.08 -18.60 14.07
C ILE A 101 5.82 -17.56 12.97
N ALA A 102 6.23 -17.86 11.73
CA ALA A 102 5.97 -17.04 10.53
C ALA A 102 4.48 -16.75 10.24
N ARG A 103 3.55 -17.36 11.01
CA ARG A 103 2.10 -17.08 10.95
C ARG A 103 1.69 -15.82 11.71
N CYS A 104 2.55 -15.30 12.61
CA CYS A 104 2.25 -14.05 13.30
C CYS A 104 2.35 -12.86 12.33
N SER A 105 1.31 -12.02 12.31
CA SER A 105 1.27 -10.86 11.42
C SER A 105 2.32 -9.79 11.79
N CYS A 106 2.73 -9.71 13.06
CA CYS A 106 3.77 -8.79 13.48
C CYS A 106 5.13 -9.23 12.94
N THR A 107 5.52 -10.49 13.13
CA THR A 107 6.80 -11.02 12.65
C THR A 107 6.88 -11.06 11.13
N HIS A 108 5.80 -11.41 10.44
CA HIS A 108 5.74 -11.39 8.97
C HIS A 108 6.05 -10.00 8.38
N VAL A 109 5.70 -8.92 9.10
CA VAL A 109 5.93 -7.53 8.69
C VAL A 109 7.17 -6.93 9.37
N GLY A 110 7.94 -7.73 10.11
CA GLY A 110 9.16 -7.29 10.79
C GLY A 110 8.93 -6.33 11.96
N LEU A 111 7.76 -6.40 12.60
CA LEU A 111 7.40 -5.61 13.78
C LEU A 111 7.57 -6.43 15.07
N PRO A 112 8.02 -5.82 16.17
CA PRO A 112 8.08 -6.50 17.48
C PRO A 112 6.66 -6.84 17.98
N CYS A 113 6.44 -8.09 18.42
CA CYS A 113 5.24 -8.46 19.18
C CYS A 113 5.29 -7.77 20.55
N ASN A 114 4.20 -7.07 20.93
CA ASN A 114 3.96 -6.54 22.28
C ASN A 114 2.48 -6.78 22.67
#